data_AF-A0A0M8XY65-F1
#
_entry.id   AF-A0A0M8XY65-F1
#
_cell.length_a   1.000
_cell.length_b   1.000
_cell.length_c   1.000
_cell.angle_alpha   90.00
_cell.angle_beta   90.00
_cell.angle_gamma   90.00
#
_symmetry.space_group_name_H-M   'P 1'
#
loop_
_entity.id
_entity.type
_entity.pdbx_description
1 polymer ?
#
loop_
_entity_poly.entity_id
_entity_poly.type
_entity_poly.pdbx_seq_one_letter_code
_entity_poly.pdbx_strand_id
1 'polypeptide(L)'
;PVPVLPPVTTSYRSWARLLAAQAREGTRTSELPLWETAARASDPPLAGRPLDPARDTAGRTRTLITHPAASRTEALLTTAPTAFHAGVDDVLLTALALAVRSWRAERADRTGAPRPEGGGVLIDLESHGREQIAAHLDLSRTVGWFTSLYPVLLDPGPLDPRDPGRFDAGLVDRAVKRVKEQLRAVPDHGIGHGVLRRLDPGARVRLEGAAEPQIGFNYLGRYAAGDPAGDGEADWQVVLDGGGPAAQDRDMPVHHVLDINAHTEDRLGGPRLVTRWTWPAGLLDEPDVTALADAFDRALGAIAEHAGRPDTGGWTPSDLPLVSLDQNQIDRLKNKWGGRK
;
A
#
# COMPACT_ATOMS: atom_id res chain seq x y z
N PRO A 1 38.04 2.13 23.70
CA PRO A 1 37.25 0.89 23.89
C PRO A 1 36.56 0.49 22.58
N VAL A 2 36.75 -0.75 22.11
CA VAL A 2 36.00 -1.25 20.95
C VAL A 2 34.56 -1.49 21.39
N PRO A 3 33.55 -0.87 20.76
CA PRO A 3 32.16 -1.06 21.16
C PRO A 3 31.75 -2.53 20.95
N VAL A 4 31.17 -3.14 21.99
CA VAL A 4 30.58 -4.47 21.91
C VAL A 4 29.17 -4.33 21.35
N LEU A 5 28.94 -4.89 20.17
CA LEU A 5 27.61 -4.87 19.55
C LEU A 5 26.74 -6.00 20.12
N PRO A 6 25.42 -5.78 20.27
CA PRO A 6 24.50 -6.86 20.64
C PRO A 6 24.54 -8.03 19.64
N PRO A 7 24.29 -9.27 20.09
CA PRO A 7 24.39 -10.46 19.26
C PRO A 7 23.36 -10.45 18.10
N VAL A 8 23.72 -11.11 17.00
CA VAL A 8 22.81 -11.37 15.87
C VAL A 8 22.28 -12.80 16.00
N THR A 9 20.96 -12.93 16.07
CA THR A 9 20.24 -14.19 16.28
C THR A 9 20.02 -14.94 14.97
N THR A 10 19.47 -14.27 13.95
CA THR A 10 19.20 -14.86 12.63
C THR A 10 20.13 -14.25 11.57
N SER A 11 20.80 -15.08 10.77
CA SER A 11 21.57 -14.56 9.64
C SER A 11 20.69 -14.42 8.39
N TYR A 12 21.03 -13.50 7.47
CA TYR A 12 20.36 -13.39 6.17
C TYR A 12 20.41 -14.71 5.38
N ARG A 13 21.52 -15.47 5.51
CA ARG A 13 21.66 -16.81 4.92
C ARG A 13 20.64 -17.80 5.49
N SER A 14 20.42 -17.78 6.80
CA SER A 14 19.43 -18.63 7.45
C SER A 14 18.02 -18.30 6.97
N TRP A 15 17.70 -17.01 6.89
CA TRP A 15 16.45 -16.51 6.32
C TRP A 15 16.22 -16.98 4.87
N ALA A 16 17.18 -16.76 3.98
CA ALA A 16 17.08 -17.17 2.58
C ALA A 16 16.90 -18.70 2.42
N ARG A 17 17.58 -19.49 3.26
CA ARG A 17 17.43 -20.95 3.28
C ARG A 17 16.06 -21.41 3.73
N LEU A 18 15.46 -20.72 4.71
CA LEU A 18 14.11 -21.00 5.17
C LEU A 18 13.10 -20.77 4.05
N LEU A 19 13.17 -19.63 3.35
CA LEU A 19 12.29 -19.34 2.22
C LEU A 19 12.42 -20.38 1.09
N ALA A 20 13.66 -20.78 0.77
CA ALA A 20 13.90 -21.85 -0.19
C ALA A 20 13.38 -23.22 0.27
N ALA A 21 13.39 -23.50 1.58
CA ALA A 21 12.81 -24.72 2.13
C ALA A 21 11.28 -24.72 2.02
N GLN A 22 10.62 -23.60 2.36
CA GLN A 22 9.16 -23.42 2.21
C GLN A 22 8.67 -23.71 0.79
N ALA A 23 9.42 -23.28 -0.23
CA ALA A 23 9.12 -23.61 -1.63
C ALA A 23 9.25 -25.11 -1.92
N ARG A 24 10.36 -25.75 -1.52
CA ARG A 24 10.58 -27.19 -1.76
C ARG A 24 9.58 -28.08 -1.01
N GLU A 25 9.16 -27.65 0.17
CA GLU A 25 8.22 -28.38 1.04
C GLU A 25 6.76 -28.05 0.71
N GLY A 26 6.51 -27.08 -0.18
CA GLY A 26 5.16 -26.67 -0.60
C GLY A 26 4.34 -26.02 0.50
N THR A 27 4.96 -25.44 1.54
CA THR A 27 4.25 -24.90 2.72
C THR A 27 3.35 -23.71 2.40
N ARG A 28 3.55 -23.08 1.24
CA ARG A 28 2.79 -21.91 0.76
C ARG A 28 1.78 -22.26 -0.33
N THR A 29 1.65 -23.53 -0.73
CA THR A 29 0.82 -23.95 -1.87
C THR A 29 -0.65 -23.55 -1.70
N SER A 30 -1.17 -23.50 -0.47
CA SER A 30 -2.54 -23.08 -0.17
C SER A 30 -2.82 -21.62 -0.54
N GLU A 31 -1.79 -20.78 -0.67
CA GLU A 31 -1.92 -19.37 -1.04
C GLU A 31 -2.03 -19.19 -2.56
N LEU A 32 -1.70 -20.20 -3.36
CA LEU A 32 -1.66 -20.09 -4.82
C LEU A 32 -2.98 -19.59 -5.46
N PRO A 33 -4.18 -20.02 -5.02
CA PRO A 33 -5.44 -19.48 -5.56
C PRO A 33 -5.62 -17.96 -5.36
N LEU A 34 -5.09 -17.40 -4.27
CA LEU A 34 -5.10 -15.95 -4.02
C LEU A 34 -4.28 -15.24 -5.09
N TRP A 35 -3.04 -15.68 -5.30
CA TRP A 35 -2.11 -15.07 -6.25
C TRP A 35 -2.55 -15.23 -7.70
N GLU A 36 -3.15 -16.37 -8.04
CA GLU A 36 -3.73 -16.58 -9.36
C GLU A 36 -4.94 -15.67 -9.62
N THR A 37 -5.72 -15.34 -8.59
CA THR A 37 -6.85 -14.40 -8.72
C THR A 37 -6.33 -13.00 -9.06
N ALA A 38 -5.28 -12.55 -8.37
CA ALA A 38 -4.62 -11.28 -8.70
C ALA A 38 -3.97 -11.31 -10.10
N ALA A 39 -3.30 -12.40 -10.45
CA ALA A 39 -2.65 -12.58 -11.75
C ALA A 39 -3.63 -12.54 -12.95
N ARG A 40 -4.87 -13.00 -12.75
CA ARG A 40 -5.93 -13.00 -13.78
C ARG A 40 -6.83 -11.76 -13.72
N ALA A 41 -6.56 -10.83 -12.81
CA ALA A 41 -7.36 -9.62 -12.68
C ALA A 41 -7.22 -8.76 -13.94
N SER A 42 -8.34 -8.19 -14.39
CA SER A 42 -8.31 -7.15 -15.41
C SER A 42 -7.73 -5.87 -14.79
N ASP A 43 -6.63 -5.37 -15.33
CA ASP A 43 -6.07 -4.07 -14.96
C ASP A 43 -6.05 -3.12 -16.18
N PRO A 44 -7.08 -2.25 -16.31
CA PRO A 44 -7.16 -1.28 -17.39
C PRO A 44 -5.89 -0.41 -17.52
N PRO A 45 -5.34 -0.21 -18.73
CA PRO A 45 -4.12 0.57 -18.94
C PRO A 45 -4.24 2.00 -18.37
N LEU A 46 -3.24 2.41 -17.57
CA LEU A 46 -3.09 3.79 -17.12
C LEU A 46 -2.51 4.69 -18.22
N ALA A 47 -1.65 4.11 -19.05
CA ALA A 47 -0.93 4.79 -20.11
C ALA A 47 -1.35 4.28 -21.50
N GLY A 48 -1.07 5.06 -22.55
CA GLY A 48 -1.41 4.70 -23.93
C GLY A 48 -0.57 3.58 -24.55
N ARG A 49 0.45 3.10 -23.84
CA ARG A 49 1.35 2.00 -24.25
C ARG A 49 1.90 1.27 -23.03
N PRO A 50 2.40 0.02 -23.16
CA PRO A 50 3.15 -0.63 -22.10
C PRO A 50 4.52 0.05 -21.86
N LEU A 51 5.14 -0.30 -20.73
CA LEU A 51 6.52 0.04 -20.43
C LEU A 51 7.48 -0.51 -21.50
N ASP A 52 8.47 0.30 -21.85
CA ASP A 52 9.59 -0.07 -22.72
C ASP A 52 10.89 0.03 -21.91
N PRO A 53 11.50 -1.10 -21.52
CA PRO A 53 12.71 -1.11 -20.69
C PRO A 53 13.90 -0.33 -21.28
N ALA A 54 13.94 -0.11 -22.60
CA ALA A 54 15.00 0.66 -23.24
C ALA A 54 14.77 2.19 -23.19
N ARG A 55 13.53 2.63 -22.92
CA ARG A 55 13.13 4.06 -22.96
C ARG A 55 12.67 4.60 -21.61
N ASP A 56 12.05 3.74 -20.81
CA ASP A 56 11.43 4.05 -19.53
C ASP A 56 12.41 3.65 -18.42
N THR A 57 13.43 4.48 -18.26
CA THR A 57 14.52 4.26 -17.29
C THR A 57 14.47 5.28 -16.15
N ALA A 58 15.14 4.98 -15.04
CA ALA A 58 15.18 5.82 -13.84
C ALA A 58 15.66 7.26 -14.15
N GLY A 59 16.61 7.43 -15.07
CA GLY A 59 17.12 8.74 -15.48
C GLY A 59 16.15 9.57 -16.33
N ARG A 60 14.99 9.02 -16.71
CA ARG A 60 13.98 9.61 -17.60
C ARG A 60 12.59 9.71 -16.93
N THR A 61 12.56 9.66 -15.61
CA THR A 61 11.33 9.83 -14.83
C THR A 61 11.05 11.30 -14.52
N ARG A 62 9.79 11.59 -14.22
CA ARG A 62 9.35 12.81 -13.54
C ARG A 62 8.88 12.45 -12.14
N THR A 63 8.87 13.45 -11.27
CA THR A 63 8.42 13.31 -9.90
C THR A 63 7.49 14.45 -9.51
N LEU A 64 6.34 14.10 -8.93
CA LEU A 64 5.44 15.02 -8.25
C LEU A 64 5.48 14.68 -6.77
N ILE A 65 5.58 15.69 -5.91
CA ILE A 65 5.51 15.51 -4.46
C ILE A 65 4.27 16.24 -3.97
N THR A 66 3.39 15.52 -3.28
CA THR A 66 2.19 16.08 -2.68
C THR A 66 2.21 15.92 -1.17
N HIS A 67 1.46 16.80 -0.51
CA HIS A 67 1.35 16.87 0.93
C HIS A 67 -0.11 17.07 1.29
N PRO A 68 -0.77 16.07 1.88
CA PRO A 68 -2.09 16.28 2.46
C PRO A 68 -2.03 17.39 3.51
N ALA A 69 -3.14 18.12 3.67
CA ALA A 69 -3.22 19.19 4.66
C ALA A 69 -2.82 18.67 6.06
N ALA A 70 -1.97 19.42 6.76
CA ALA A 70 -1.44 19.00 8.07
C ALA A 70 -2.56 18.67 9.07
N SER A 71 -3.66 19.44 9.04
CA SER A 71 -4.85 19.21 9.88
C SER A 71 -5.53 17.86 9.67
N ARG A 72 -5.30 17.20 8.52
CA ARG A 72 -5.84 15.86 8.21
C ARG A 72 -4.86 14.74 8.56
N THR A 73 -3.56 15.04 8.61
CA THR A 73 -2.51 14.01 8.74
C THR A 73 -2.66 13.25 10.06
N GLU A 74 -2.93 13.93 11.17
CA GLU A 74 -3.18 13.25 12.45
C GLU A 74 -4.37 12.28 12.34
N ALA A 75 -5.52 12.74 11.83
CA ALA A 75 -6.70 11.91 11.67
C ALA A 75 -6.44 10.66 10.80
N LEU A 76 -5.63 10.79 9.75
CA LEU A 76 -5.25 9.69 8.86
C LEU A 76 -4.29 8.68 9.51
N LEU A 77 -3.41 9.15 10.40
CA LEU A 77 -2.36 8.32 11.01
C LEU A 77 -2.77 7.71 12.36
N THR A 78 -3.77 8.28 13.04
CA THR A 78 -4.16 7.84 14.39
C THR A 78 -5.65 7.56 14.48
N THR A 79 -6.51 8.55 14.18
CA THR A 79 -7.95 8.45 14.41
C THR A 79 -8.62 7.41 13.52
N ALA A 80 -8.39 7.44 12.21
CA ALA A 80 -8.96 6.49 11.27
C ALA A 80 -8.44 5.06 11.51
N PRO A 81 -7.12 4.80 11.62
CA PRO A 81 -6.62 3.47 11.98
C PRO A 81 -7.27 2.93 13.27
N THR A 82 -7.41 3.77 14.30
CA THR A 82 -8.04 3.38 15.57
C THR A 82 -9.53 3.03 15.38
N ALA A 83 -10.30 3.89 14.71
CA ALA A 83 -11.74 3.70 14.55
C ALA A 83 -12.11 2.42 13.76
N PHE A 84 -11.24 1.99 12.85
CA PHE A 84 -11.44 0.81 12.02
C PHE A 84 -10.61 -0.42 12.45
N HIS A 85 -9.87 -0.34 13.56
CA HIS A 85 -8.88 -1.36 13.97
C HIS A 85 -7.95 -1.76 12.81
N ALA A 86 -7.48 -0.75 12.10
CA ALA A 86 -6.71 -0.86 10.87
C ALA A 86 -5.28 -0.31 11.07
N GLY A 87 -4.40 -0.58 10.12
CA GLY A 87 -3.11 0.08 9.98
C GLY A 87 -3.21 1.34 9.11
N VAL A 88 -2.11 2.10 9.06
CA VAL A 88 -1.99 3.26 8.17
C VAL A 88 -2.08 2.83 6.70
N ASP A 89 -1.46 1.70 6.35
CA ASP A 89 -1.49 1.16 4.98
C ASP A 89 -2.91 0.86 4.51
N ASP A 90 -3.76 0.32 5.39
CA ASP A 90 -5.17 0.05 5.08
C ASP A 90 -5.90 1.35 4.67
N VAL A 91 -5.63 2.46 5.38
CA VAL A 91 -6.19 3.79 5.10
C VAL A 91 -5.66 4.36 3.79
N LEU A 92 -4.34 4.35 3.59
CA LEU A 92 -3.71 4.90 2.38
C LEU A 92 -4.10 4.11 1.13
N LEU A 93 -4.10 2.79 1.20
CA LEU A 93 -4.50 1.92 0.08
C LEU A 93 -5.99 2.04 -0.22
N THR A 94 -6.84 2.28 0.79
CA THR A 94 -8.26 2.59 0.55
C THR A 94 -8.40 3.90 -0.24
N ALA A 95 -7.71 4.95 0.18
CA ALA A 95 -7.73 6.23 -0.52
C ALA A 95 -7.20 6.10 -1.95
N LEU A 96 -6.13 5.33 -2.16
CA LEU A 96 -5.54 5.10 -3.48
C LEU A 96 -6.50 4.33 -4.39
N ALA A 97 -7.13 3.27 -3.90
CA ALA A 97 -8.07 2.49 -4.68
C ALA A 97 -9.31 3.33 -5.08
N LEU A 98 -9.84 4.16 -4.18
CA LEU A 98 -10.92 5.11 -4.49
C LEU A 98 -10.46 6.14 -5.54
N ALA A 99 -9.27 6.71 -5.37
CA ALA A 99 -8.71 7.73 -6.25
C ALA A 99 -8.46 7.21 -7.67
N VAL A 100 -7.85 6.03 -7.83
CA VAL A 100 -7.60 5.44 -9.14
C VAL A 100 -8.90 5.17 -9.88
N ARG A 101 -9.93 4.68 -9.18
CA ARG A 101 -11.24 4.42 -9.80
C ARG A 101 -11.96 5.70 -10.19
N SER A 102 -11.93 6.70 -9.31
CA SER A 102 -12.48 8.03 -9.57
C SER A 102 -11.80 8.67 -10.78
N TRP A 103 -10.47 8.70 -10.77
CA TRP A 103 -9.65 9.24 -11.86
C TRP A 103 -9.89 8.52 -13.19
N ARG A 104 -9.99 7.18 -13.19
CA ARG A 104 -10.32 6.41 -14.40
C ARG A 104 -11.69 6.80 -14.97
N ALA A 105 -12.70 6.98 -14.11
CA ALA A 105 -14.03 7.39 -14.53
C ALA A 105 -14.06 8.84 -15.05
N GLU A 106 -13.45 9.78 -14.32
CA GLU A 106 -13.36 11.19 -14.71
C GLU A 106 -12.56 11.37 -16.03
N ARG A 107 -11.49 10.58 -16.23
CA ARG A 107 -10.71 10.55 -17.47
C ARG A 107 -11.52 9.98 -18.64
N ALA A 108 -12.28 8.91 -18.42
CA ALA A 108 -13.15 8.32 -19.43
C ALA A 108 -14.20 9.35 -19.89
N ASP A 109 -14.84 10.06 -18.94
CA ASP A 109 -15.81 11.11 -19.24
C ASP A 109 -15.19 12.26 -20.04
N ARG A 110 -13.97 12.69 -19.69
CA ARG A 110 -13.20 13.72 -20.40
C ARG A 110 -12.81 13.34 -21.83
N THR A 111 -12.47 12.06 -22.04
CA THR A 111 -11.89 11.58 -23.30
C THR A 111 -12.90 10.89 -24.22
N GLY A 112 -14.11 10.62 -23.73
CA GLY A 112 -15.12 9.83 -24.44
C GLY A 112 -14.80 8.34 -24.52
N ALA A 113 -13.77 7.87 -23.79
CA ALA A 113 -13.44 6.45 -23.70
C ALA A 113 -14.49 5.69 -22.86
N PRO A 114 -14.70 4.38 -23.10
CA PRO A 114 -15.55 3.58 -22.22
C PRO A 114 -14.98 3.57 -20.81
N ARG A 115 -15.85 3.74 -19.81
CA ARG A 115 -15.45 3.56 -18.41
C ARG A 115 -15.01 2.10 -18.20
N PRO A 116 -13.93 1.85 -17.45
CA PRO A 116 -13.48 0.48 -17.24
C PRO A 116 -14.52 -0.35 -16.50
N GLU A 117 -14.69 -1.60 -16.93
CA GLU A 117 -15.53 -2.58 -16.23
C GLU A 117 -14.78 -3.15 -15.01
N GLY A 118 -15.51 -3.38 -13.91
CA GLY A 118 -14.97 -3.94 -12.67
C GLY A 118 -14.67 -2.91 -11.59
N GLY A 119 -14.59 -3.39 -10.34
CA GLY A 119 -14.38 -2.56 -9.14
C GLY A 119 -12.97 -2.59 -8.56
N GLY A 120 -12.08 -3.42 -9.10
CA GLY A 120 -10.75 -3.66 -8.55
C GLY A 120 -9.67 -2.73 -9.10
N VAL A 121 -8.68 -2.44 -8.27
CA VAL A 121 -7.42 -1.79 -8.64
C VAL A 121 -6.28 -2.73 -8.29
N LEU A 122 -5.50 -3.13 -9.29
CA LEU A 122 -4.35 -4.00 -9.11
C LEU A 122 -3.14 -3.14 -8.71
N ILE A 123 -2.55 -3.42 -7.55
CA ILE A 123 -1.41 -2.68 -6.98
C ILE A 123 -0.32 -3.69 -6.63
N ASP A 124 0.92 -3.39 -6.98
CA ASP A 124 2.08 -4.11 -6.46
C ASP A 124 2.48 -3.46 -5.13
N LEU A 125 2.27 -4.18 -4.04
CA LEU A 125 2.49 -3.69 -2.69
C LEU A 125 3.85 -4.14 -2.18
N GLU A 126 4.65 -3.18 -1.71
CA GLU A 126 5.87 -3.46 -0.96
C GLU A 126 5.58 -3.62 0.53
N SER A 127 6.15 -4.66 1.14
CA SER A 127 6.21 -4.82 2.59
C SER A 127 7.65 -5.04 3.04
N HIS A 128 7.94 -4.83 4.33
CA HIS A 128 9.29 -4.98 4.86
C HIS A 128 9.83 -6.42 4.76
N GLY A 129 8.96 -7.43 4.63
CA GLY A 129 9.29 -8.84 4.45
C GLY A 129 10.08 -9.47 5.61
N ARG A 130 9.81 -9.00 6.84
CA ARG A 130 10.46 -9.46 8.08
C ARG A 130 9.44 -10.18 8.95
N GLU A 131 8.77 -11.16 8.34
CA GLU A 131 7.62 -11.84 8.91
C GLU A 131 8.02 -12.88 9.95
N GLN A 132 7.23 -13.00 11.02
CA GLN A 132 7.44 -14.00 12.08
C GLN A 132 6.92 -15.39 11.65
N ILE A 133 7.54 -15.98 10.62
CA ILE A 133 7.10 -17.24 9.99
C ILE A 133 7.63 -18.51 10.69
N ALA A 134 8.45 -18.35 11.73
CA ALA A 134 8.85 -19.43 12.62
C ALA A 134 9.23 -18.86 14.00
N ALA A 135 8.92 -19.58 15.09
CA ALA A 135 9.05 -19.08 16.46
C ALA A 135 10.48 -18.68 16.89
N HIS A 136 11.50 -19.27 16.26
CA HIS A 136 12.91 -19.04 16.60
C HIS A 136 13.55 -17.88 15.83
N LEU A 137 12.83 -17.25 14.90
CA LEU A 137 13.37 -16.16 14.09
C LEU A 137 13.36 -14.85 14.86
N ASP A 138 14.48 -14.14 14.75
CA ASP A 138 14.58 -12.74 15.13
C ASP A 138 15.42 -12.01 14.07
N LEU A 139 14.74 -11.16 13.30
CA LEU A 139 15.32 -10.39 12.21
C LEU A 139 15.61 -8.95 12.61
N SER A 140 15.32 -8.53 13.85
CA SER A 140 15.37 -7.12 14.27
C SER A 140 16.71 -6.44 14.03
N ARG A 141 17.81 -7.21 14.07
CA ARG A 141 19.19 -6.74 13.87
C ARG A 141 19.88 -7.29 12.62
N THR A 142 19.12 -7.93 11.73
CA THR A 142 19.68 -8.51 10.51
C THR A 142 19.69 -7.48 9.38
N VAL A 143 20.87 -7.18 8.86
CA VAL A 143 21.03 -6.33 7.67
C VAL A 143 20.93 -7.20 6.42
N GLY A 144 20.14 -6.76 5.44
CA GLY A 144 19.89 -7.44 4.18
C GLY A 144 18.68 -6.84 3.47
N TRP A 145 18.45 -7.26 2.23
CA TRP A 145 17.25 -6.87 1.48
C TRP A 145 16.14 -7.90 1.74
N PHE A 146 15.17 -7.51 2.57
CA PHE A 146 14.06 -8.38 3.00
C PHE A 146 12.74 -8.08 2.30
N THR A 147 12.63 -6.93 1.62
CA THR A 147 11.40 -6.43 1.00
C THR A 147 10.67 -7.52 0.22
N SER A 148 9.40 -7.71 0.53
CA SER A 148 8.48 -8.51 -0.28
C SER A 148 7.72 -7.59 -1.23
N LEU A 149 7.47 -8.08 -2.45
CA LEU A 149 6.68 -7.40 -3.46
C LEU A 149 5.59 -8.36 -3.97
N TYR A 150 4.33 -7.95 -3.88
CA TYR A 150 3.21 -8.82 -4.20
C TYR A 150 1.98 -8.05 -4.69
N PRO A 151 1.22 -8.63 -5.65
CA PRO A 151 0.04 -7.99 -6.18
C PRO A 151 -1.14 -8.12 -5.21
N VAL A 152 -1.87 -7.04 -5.03
CA VAL A 152 -3.18 -7.00 -4.35
C VAL A 152 -4.22 -6.40 -5.28
N LEU A 153 -5.39 -7.04 -5.36
CA LEU A 153 -6.54 -6.52 -6.09
C LEU A 153 -7.51 -5.89 -5.08
N LEU A 154 -7.50 -4.56 -5.00
CA LEU A 154 -8.30 -3.82 -4.04
C LEU A 154 -9.60 -3.30 -4.66
N ASP A 155 -10.74 -3.69 -4.08
CA ASP A 155 -12.06 -3.20 -4.46
C ASP A 155 -12.73 -2.44 -3.31
N PRO A 156 -12.70 -1.09 -3.34
CA PRO A 156 -13.29 -0.26 -2.31
C PRO A 156 -14.84 -0.23 -2.36
N GLY A 157 -15.46 -0.95 -3.29
CA GLY A 157 -16.92 -0.93 -3.51
C GLY A 157 -17.37 0.11 -4.53
N PRO A 158 -18.65 0.14 -4.91
CA PRO A 158 -19.13 0.96 -6.02
C PRO A 158 -19.03 2.46 -5.75
N LEU A 159 -18.54 3.22 -6.74
CA LEU A 159 -18.64 4.68 -6.78
C LEU A 159 -20.02 5.10 -7.33
N ASP A 160 -20.47 6.32 -7.04
CA ASP A 160 -21.64 6.89 -7.72
C ASP A 160 -21.30 7.12 -9.20
N PRO A 161 -21.99 6.46 -10.15
CA PRO A 161 -21.72 6.65 -11.57
C PRO A 161 -21.97 8.08 -12.05
N ARG A 162 -22.83 8.85 -11.38
CA ARG A 162 -23.14 10.24 -11.74
C ARG A 162 -22.12 11.24 -11.22
N ASP A 163 -21.43 10.89 -10.15
CA ASP A 163 -20.43 11.73 -9.49
C ASP A 163 -19.29 10.85 -8.92
N PRO A 164 -18.42 10.30 -9.78
CA PRO A 164 -17.36 9.40 -9.35
C PRO A 164 -16.29 10.09 -8.51
N GLY A 165 -16.29 11.43 -8.46
CA GLY A 165 -15.39 12.26 -7.64
C GLY A 165 -15.84 12.44 -6.20
N ARG A 166 -17.07 12.02 -5.85
CA ARG A 166 -17.67 12.24 -4.54
C ARG A 166 -17.49 11.03 -3.62
N PHE A 167 -16.79 11.26 -2.51
CA PHE A 167 -16.56 10.27 -1.47
C PHE A 167 -17.37 10.61 -0.21
N ASP A 168 -18.63 10.18 -0.17
CA ASP A 168 -19.45 10.37 1.02
C ASP A 168 -19.05 9.44 2.18
N ALA A 169 -19.49 9.77 3.39
CA ALA A 169 -19.18 9.02 4.60
C ALA A 169 -19.59 7.54 4.53
N GLY A 170 -20.72 7.22 3.87
CA GLY A 170 -21.19 5.84 3.76
C GLY A 170 -20.33 5.01 2.82
N LEU A 171 -19.88 5.60 1.70
CA LEU A 171 -18.90 4.99 0.80
C LEU A 171 -17.58 4.76 1.52
N VAL A 172 -17.04 5.78 2.17
CA VAL A 172 -15.75 5.72 2.87
C VAL A 172 -15.76 4.67 3.98
N ASP A 173 -16.81 4.61 4.80
CA ASP A 173 -16.94 3.61 5.87
C ASP A 173 -16.85 2.18 5.33
N ARG A 174 -17.60 1.90 4.26
CA ARG A 174 -17.59 0.58 3.62
C ARG A 174 -16.26 0.29 2.92
N ALA A 175 -15.68 1.29 2.26
CA ALA A 175 -14.42 1.13 1.52
C ALA A 175 -13.27 0.74 2.44
N VAL A 176 -13.11 1.43 3.58
CA VAL A 176 -12.04 1.13 4.55
C VAL A 176 -12.19 -0.28 5.09
N LYS A 177 -13.41 -0.69 5.48
CA LYS A 177 -13.67 -2.06 5.97
C LYS A 177 -13.37 -3.12 4.91
N ARG A 178 -13.80 -2.90 3.66
CA ARG A 178 -13.56 -3.85 2.55
C ARG A 178 -12.08 -4.01 2.25
N VAL A 179 -11.37 -2.90 2.09
CA VAL A 179 -9.94 -2.90 1.74
C VAL A 179 -9.11 -3.50 2.88
N LYS A 180 -9.43 -3.15 4.14
CA LYS A 180 -8.83 -3.79 5.31
C LYS A 180 -8.97 -5.32 5.26
N GLU A 181 -10.18 -5.83 5.04
CA GLU A 181 -10.40 -7.30 4.97
C GLU A 181 -9.67 -7.94 3.78
N GLN A 182 -9.59 -7.26 2.64
CA GLN A 182 -8.80 -7.72 1.49
C GLN A 182 -7.31 -7.81 1.81
N LEU A 183 -6.77 -6.83 2.54
CA LEU A 183 -5.38 -6.83 2.99
C LEU A 183 -5.12 -7.87 4.08
N ARG A 184 -6.07 -8.09 5.01
CA ARG A 184 -5.98 -9.13 6.05
C ARG A 184 -6.10 -10.55 5.51
N ALA A 185 -6.71 -10.72 4.34
CA ALA A 185 -6.75 -12.01 3.66
C ALA A 185 -5.38 -12.41 3.07
N VAL A 186 -4.41 -11.48 2.99
CA VAL A 186 -3.05 -11.76 2.53
C VAL A 186 -2.21 -12.36 3.68
N PRO A 187 -1.76 -13.62 3.58
CA PRO A 187 -0.94 -14.24 4.61
C PRO A 187 0.45 -13.59 4.69
N ASP A 188 0.94 -13.40 5.91
CA ASP A 188 2.32 -12.97 6.22
C ASP A 188 2.79 -11.83 5.29
N HIS A 189 1.96 -10.80 5.13
CA HIS A 189 2.24 -9.62 4.31
C HIS A 189 2.86 -9.96 2.93
N GLY A 190 2.33 -11.00 2.30
CA GLY A 190 2.58 -11.37 0.91
C GLY A 190 3.92 -12.04 0.62
N ILE A 191 4.70 -12.41 1.65
CA ILE A 191 5.98 -13.09 1.45
C ILE A 191 5.87 -14.37 0.62
N GLY A 192 4.76 -15.09 0.75
CA GLY A 192 4.48 -16.33 0.03
C GLY A 192 4.38 -16.14 -1.49
N HIS A 193 3.98 -14.96 -1.98
CA HIS A 193 3.96 -14.68 -3.42
C HIS A 193 5.36 -14.79 -4.04
N GLY A 194 6.38 -14.19 -3.40
CA GLY A 194 7.76 -14.28 -3.85
C GLY A 194 8.30 -15.71 -3.81
N VAL A 195 8.00 -16.45 -2.73
CA VAL A 195 8.35 -17.87 -2.58
C VAL A 195 7.75 -18.69 -3.72
N LEU A 196 6.45 -18.57 -3.98
CA LEU A 196 5.75 -19.33 -5.02
C LEU A 196 6.20 -18.92 -6.43
N ARG A 197 6.28 -17.62 -6.72
CA ARG A 197 6.59 -17.12 -8.07
C ARG A 197 8.05 -17.34 -8.46
N ARG A 198 8.99 -17.30 -7.51
CA ARG A 198 10.44 -17.32 -7.79
C ARG A 198 11.14 -18.62 -7.40
N LEU A 199 10.68 -19.31 -6.36
CA LEU A 199 11.40 -20.45 -5.77
C LEU A 199 10.68 -21.79 -5.97
N ASP A 200 9.38 -21.80 -6.23
CA ASP A 200 8.60 -23.01 -6.53
C ASP A 200 8.41 -23.16 -8.07
N PRO A 201 9.02 -24.17 -8.71
CA PRO A 201 8.90 -24.37 -10.15
C PRO A 201 7.48 -24.67 -10.63
N GLY A 202 6.65 -25.34 -9.83
CA GLY A 202 5.29 -25.72 -10.19
C GLY A 202 4.32 -24.54 -10.09
N ALA A 203 4.44 -23.74 -9.02
CA ALA A 203 3.66 -22.52 -8.85
C ALA A 203 4.08 -21.45 -9.87
N ARG A 204 5.37 -21.35 -10.20
CA ARG A 204 5.88 -20.41 -11.20
C ARG A 204 5.15 -20.53 -12.54
N VAL A 205 4.99 -21.74 -13.08
CA VAL A 205 4.28 -21.96 -14.36
C VAL A 205 2.83 -21.47 -14.31
N ARG A 206 2.18 -21.59 -13.14
CA ARG A 206 0.78 -21.15 -12.94
C ARG A 206 0.65 -19.63 -12.79
N LEU A 207 1.72 -18.97 -12.37
CA LEU A 207 1.81 -17.51 -12.20
C LEU A 207 2.53 -16.82 -13.37
N GLU A 208 2.98 -17.57 -14.38
CA GLU A 208 3.53 -17.04 -15.62
C GLU A 208 2.42 -16.37 -16.46
N GLY A 209 2.75 -15.27 -17.13
CA GLY A 209 1.78 -14.49 -17.92
C GLY A 209 0.76 -13.70 -17.10
N ALA A 210 0.97 -13.58 -15.78
CA ALA A 210 0.17 -12.74 -14.90
C ALA A 210 0.13 -11.28 -15.38
N ALA A 211 -0.99 -10.60 -15.15
CA ALA A 211 -1.04 -9.14 -15.23
C ALA A 211 0.03 -8.55 -14.30
N GLU A 212 0.89 -7.70 -14.85
CA GLU A 212 1.86 -6.94 -14.08
C GLU A 212 1.16 -5.68 -13.56
N PRO A 213 1.07 -5.47 -12.24
CA PRO A 213 0.42 -4.28 -11.71
C PRO A 213 1.09 -3.02 -12.25
N GLN A 214 0.29 -2.06 -12.70
CA GLN A 214 0.84 -0.81 -13.24
C GLN A 214 1.25 0.19 -12.17
N ILE A 215 0.76 0.00 -10.93
CA ILE A 215 1.02 0.87 -9.78
C ILE A 215 1.85 0.12 -8.75
N GLY A 216 3.03 0.65 -8.42
CA GLY A 216 3.79 0.27 -7.23
C GLY A 216 3.39 1.15 -6.06
N PHE A 217 3.22 0.56 -4.86
CA PHE A 217 2.96 1.33 -3.64
C PHE A 217 3.86 0.86 -2.50
N ASN A 218 4.50 1.81 -1.82
CA ASN A 218 5.29 1.57 -0.62
C ASN A 218 5.03 2.66 0.43
N TYR A 219 4.74 2.27 1.67
CA TYR A 219 4.73 3.15 2.82
C TYR A 219 5.97 2.89 3.69
N LEU A 220 6.87 3.86 3.72
CA LEU A 220 8.17 3.74 4.37
C LEU A 220 8.11 3.93 5.90
N GLY A 221 6.91 4.15 6.45
CA GLY A 221 6.73 4.43 7.86
C GLY A 221 6.99 5.89 8.20
N ARG A 222 7.63 6.12 9.35
CA ARG A 222 7.80 7.44 9.94
C ARG A 222 9.27 7.81 10.08
N TYR A 223 9.59 9.06 9.80
CA TYR A 223 10.90 9.66 10.00
C TYR A 223 10.76 10.84 10.94
N ALA A 224 11.56 10.87 12.02
CA ALA A 224 11.66 12.03 12.89
C ALA A 224 12.61 13.07 12.28
N ALA A 225 12.13 14.29 12.09
CA ALA A 225 13.03 15.43 11.93
C ALA A 225 13.77 15.61 13.26
N GLY A 226 15.09 15.80 13.23
CA GLY A 226 15.84 16.15 14.45
C GLY A 226 15.27 17.41 15.10
N ASP A 227 15.25 17.45 16.43
CA ASP A 227 14.85 18.63 17.20
C ASP A 227 16.01 19.65 17.19
N PRO A 228 15.86 20.85 16.60
CA PRO A 228 16.90 21.88 16.67
C PRO A 228 17.01 22.52 18.07
N ALA A 229 16.03 22.31 18.95
CA ALA A 229 15.88 22.99 20.23
C ALA A 229 15.86 22.05 21.45
N GLY A 230 16.10 20.75 21.25
CA GLY A 230 16.15 19.77 22.33
C GLY A 230 17.52 19.82 23.03
N ASP A 231 17.51 19.75 24.36
CA ASP A 231 18.68 19.83 25.25
C ASP A 231 19.71 18.69 25.11
N GLY A 232 19.67 17.92 24.01
CA GLY A 232 20.65 16.90 23.65
C GLY A 232 21.17 17.14 22.24
N GLU A 233 22.47 17.40 22.10
CA GLU A 233 23.17 17.33 20.81
C GLU A 233 22.94 15.94 20.21
N ALA A 234 22.04 15.83 19.22
CA ALA A 234 22.04 14.67 18.36
C ALA A 234 23.28 14.77 17.46
N ASP A 235 24.20 13.79 17.57
CA ASP A 235 25.43 13.71 16.76
C ASP A 235 25.18 13.75 15.24
N TRP A 236 23.93 13.52 14.82
CA TRP A 236 23.47 13.55 13.43
C TRP A 236 21.96 13.83 13.37
N GLN A 237 21.48 14.27 12.20
CA GLN A 237 20.07 14.49 11.92
C GLN A 237 19.69 13.97 10.53
N VAL A 238 18.44 13.54 10.37
CA VAL A 238 17.90 13.14 9.06
C VAL A 238 17.55 14.38 8.25
N VAL A 239 18.12 14.51 7.05
CA VAL A 239 17.69 15.52 6.07
C VAL A 239 16.52 14.96 5.27
N LEU A 240 15.31 15.42 5.61
CA LEU A 240 14.05 14.91 5.05
C LEU A 240 13.84 15.27 3.57
N ASP A 241 14.51 16.32 3.09
CA ASP A 241 14.35 16.84 1.73
C ASP A 241 14.99 15.93 0.65
N GLY A 242 15.60 14.81 1.06
CA GLY A 242 16.00 13.72 0.16
C GLY A 242 17.08 14.09 -0.86
N GLY A 243 17.82 15.19 -0.66
CA GLY A 243 18.89 15.68 -1.55
C GLY A 243 20.15 14.80 -1.64
N GLY A 244 20.02 13.50 -1.35
CA GLY A 244 21.08 12.53 -1.56
C GLY A 244 21.32 12.23 -3.04
N PRO A 245 22.50 11.70 -3.42
CA PRO A 245 22.78 11.30 -4.79
C PRO A 245 21.73 10.31 -5.31
N ALA A 246 21.46 10.35 -6.62
CA ALA A 246 20.60 9.38 -7.28
C ALA A 246 21.09 7.96 -6.95
N ALA A 247 20.31 7.23 -6.15
CA ALA A 247 20.69 5.90 -5.66
C ALA A 247 20.60 4.82 -6.75
N GLN A 248 19.98 5.13 -7.89
CA GLN A 248 19.74 4.22 -8.98
C GLN A 248 20.60 4.57 -10.20
N ASP A 249 21.02 3.53 -10.92
CA ASP A 249 21.60 3.69 -12.25
C ASP A 249 20.58 4.38 -13.18
N ARG A 250 21.02 5.38 -13.94
CA ARG A 250 20.14 6.15 -14.83
C ARG A 250 19.54 5.30 -15.95
N ASP A 251 20.22 4.23 -16.33
CA ASP A 251 19.79 3.32 -17.39
C ASP A 251 19.00 2.12 -16.85
N MET A 252 18.79 2.04 -15.52
CA MET A 252 17.93 1.02 -14.91
C MET A 252 16.49 1.18 -15.39
N PRO A 253 15.85 0.15 -15.97
CA PRO A 253 14.44 0.18 -16.33
C PRO A 253 13.55 0.39 -15.10
N VAL A 254 12.49 1.17 -15.21
CA VAL A 254 11.48 1.25 -14.15
C VAL A 254 10.63 -0.01 -14.11
N HIS A 255 10.03 -0.31 -12.94
CA HIS A 255 9.20 -1.50 -12.74
C HIS A 255 7.71 -1.24 -12.91
N HIS A 256 7.24 0.00 -12.70
CA HIS A 256 5.83 0.35 -12.72
C HIS A 256 5.57 1.57 -13.61
N VAL A 257 4.34 1.67 -14.13
CA VAL A 257 3.89 2.85 -14.89
C VAL A 257 3.86 4.08 -13.98
N LEU A 258 3.43 3.85 -12.73
CA LEU A 258 3.39 4.84 -11.66
C LEU A 258 3.88 4.19 -10.37
N ASP A 259 4.92 4.76 -9.79
CA ASP A 259 5.45 4.36 -8.49
C ASP A 259 5.05 5.40 -7.44
N ILE A 260 4.47 4.94 -6.33
CA ILE A 260 3.93 5.77 -5.26
C ILE A 260 4.62 5.40 -3.94
N ASN A 261 5.47 6.30 -3.47
CA ASN A 261 6.15 6.17 -2.19
C ASN A 261 5.57 7.16 -1.19
N ALA A 262 5.12 6.69 -0.04
CA ALA A 262 4.58 7.52 1.03
C ALA A 262 5.41 7.38 2.31
N HIS A 263 5.55 8.48 3.06
CA HIS A 263 6.16 8.46 4.38
C HIS A 263 5.58 9.57 5.26
N THR A 264 5.68 9.38 6.57
CA THR A 264 5.35 10.42 7.54
C THR A 264 6.62 11.10 8.02
N GLU A 265 6.60 12.43 8.03
CA GLU A 265 7.63 13.25 8.66
C GLU A 265 7.10 13.79 9.97
N ASP A 266 7.70 13.38 11.08
CA ASP A 266 7.42 13.93 12.40
C ASP A 266 8.16 15.25 12.55
N ARG A 267 7.42 16.35 12.39
CA ARG A 267 7.91 17.74 12.46
C ARG A 267 7.37 18.42 13.73
N LEU A 268 8.02 19.51 14.14
CA LEU A 268 7.58 20.32 15.31
C LEU A 268 6.13 20.83 15.20
N GLY A 269 5.67 21.11 13.98
CA GLY A 269 4.29 21.55 13.70
C GLY A 269 3.26 20.42 13.60
N GLY A 270 3.65 19.19 13.97
CA GLY A 270 2.84 17.98 13.82
C GLY A 270 3.32 17.08 12.68
N PRO A 271 2.80 15.84 12.62
CA PRO A 271 3.15 14.89 11.56
C PRO A 271 2.69 15.42 10.20
N ARG A 272 3.51 15.20 9.17
CA ARG A 272 3.18 15.52 7.78
C ARG A 272 3.32 14.27 6.92
N LEU A 273 2.23 13.87 6.28
CA LEU A 273 2.29 12.83 5.25
C LEU A 273 2.89 13.43 3.97
N VAL A 274 3.83 12.71 3.37
CA VAL A 274 4.46 13.06 2.11
C VAL A 274 4.25 11.91 1.14
N THR A 275 3.75 12.24 -0.06
CA THR A 275 3.56 11.26 -1.13
C THR A 275 4.37 11.67 -2.34
N ARG A 276 5.27 10.80 -2.78
CA ARG A 276 6.07 10.94 -3.99
C ARG A 276 5.48 10.06 -5.09
N TRP A 277 5.18 10.68 -6.21
CA TRP A 277 4.66 10.05 -7.42
C TRP A 277 5.75 10.09 -8.47
N THR A 278 6.19 8.93 -8.96
CA THR A 278 7.27 8.82 -9.95
C THR A 278 6.78 8.07 -11.17
N TRP A 279 7.00 8.62 -12.37
CA TRP A 279 6.58 7.99 -13.62
C TRP A 279 7.56 8.30 -14.77
N PRO A 280 7.67 7.43 -15.79
CA PRO A 280 8.43 7.76 -17.00
C PRO A 280 7.81 8.93 -17.75
N ALA A 281 8.62 9.94 -18.08
CA ALA A 281 8.14 11.19 -18.67
C ALA A 281 7.37 11.04 -19.99
N GLY A 282 7.57 9.94 -20.72
CA GLY A 282 6.91 9.64 -21.99
C GLY A 282 5.80 8.58 -21.91
N LEU A 283 5.27 8.33 -20.71
CA LEU A 283 4.27 7.30 -20.46
C LEU A 283 2.97 7.87 -19.86
N LEU A 284 3.10 8.80 -18.91
CA LEU A 284 2.00 9.59 -18.37
C LEU A 284 2.33 11.08 -18.46
N ASP A 285 1.33 11.89 -18.78
CA ASP A 285 1.46 13.33 -18.74
C ASP A 285 1.23 13.85 -17.31
N GLU A 286 1.97 14.90 -16.95
CA GLU A 286 1.91 15.49 -15.61
C GLU A 286 0.49 15.91 -15.17
N PRO A 287 -0.38 16.49 -16.04
CA PRO A 287 -1.76 16.79 -15.65
C PRO A 287 -2.58 15.56 -15.25
N ASP A 288 -2.31 14.39 -15.84
CA ASP A 288 -3.01 13.16 -15.49
C ASP A 288 -2.55 12.65 -14.12
N VAL A 289 -1.26 12.72 -13.80
CA VAL A 289 -0.72 12.36 -12.49
C VAL A 289 -1.19 13.33 -11.42
N THR A 290 -1.21 14.63 -11.70
CA THR A 290 -1.77 15.65 -10.81
C THR A 290 -3.25 15.40 -10.52
N ALA A 291 -4.05 15.09 -11.54
CA ALA A 291 -5.47 14.77 -11.34
C ALA A 291 -5.67 13.52 -10.46
N LEU A 292 -4.81 12.51 -10.59
CA LEU A 292 -4.84 11.33 -9.71
C LEU A 292 -4.43 11.67 -8.28
N ALA A 293 -3.38 12.49 -8.11
CA ALA A 293 -2.94 12.95 -6.80
C ALA A 293 -3.99 13.82 -6.11
N ASP A 294 -4.73 14.65 -6.86
CA ASP A 294 -5.86 15.42 -6.36
C ASP A 294 -7.03 14.51 -5.95
N ALA A 295 -7.33 13.47 -6.73
CA ALA A 295 -8.33 12.47 -6.35
C ALA A 295 -7.93 11.70 -5.08
N PHE A 296 -6.64 11.44 -4.91
CA PHE A 296 -6.08 10.85 -3.70
C PHE A 296 -6.21 11.77 -2.48
N ASP A 297 -5.90 13.07 -2.61
CA ASP A 297 -6.13 14.03 -1.52
C ASP A 297 -7.62 14.18 -1.18
N ARG A 298 -8.51 14.17 -2.17
CA ARG A 298 -9.97 14.13 -1.93
C ARG A 298 -10.38 12.90 -1.12
N ALA A 299 -9.88 11.72 -1.47
CA ALA A 299 -10.17 10.47 -0.77
C ALA A 299 -9.62 10.47 0.67
N LEU A 300 -8.37 10.91 0.86
CA LEU A 300 -7.78 11.11 2.18
C LEU A 300 -8.58 12.11 3.02
N GLY A 301 -8.98 13.24 2.43
CA GLY A 301 -9.82 14.24 3.08
C GLY A 301 -11.16 13.67 3.56
N ALA A 302 -11.82 12.87 2.72
CA ALA A 302 -13.07 12.22 3.07
C ALA A 302 -12.91 11.17 4.19
N ILE A 303 -11.81 10.41 4.19
CA ILE A 303 -11.48 9.47 5.28
C ILE A 303 -11.20 10.22 6.58
N ALA A 304 -10.40 11.29 6.55
CA ALA A 304 -10.09 12.09 7.71
C ALA A 304 -11.35 12.75 8.31
N GLU A 305 -12.23 13.30 7.46
CA GLU A 305 -13.49 13.89 7.91
C GLU A 305 -14.43 12.84 8.51
N HIS A 306 -14.56 11.68 7.86
CA HIS A 306 -15.37 10.59 8.38
C HIS A 306 -14.83 10.11 9.73
N ALA A 307 -13.52 9.91 9.87
CA ALA A 307 -12.87 9.48 11.13
C ALA A 307 -13.18 10.37 12.33
N GLY A 308 -13.44 11.67 12.11
CA GLY A 308 -13.83 12.60 13.17
C GLY A 308 -15.28 12.49 13.65
N ARG A 309 -16.12 11.65 13.04
CA ARG A 309 -17.55 11.51 13.38
C ARG A 309 -17.78 10.44 14.46
N PRO A 310 -18.79 10.60 15.34
CA PRO A 310 -19.03 9.68 16.46
C PRO A 310 -19.38 8.23 16.06
N ASP A 311 -20.01 8.04 14.90
CA ASP A 311 -20.52 6.73 14.46
C ASP A 311 -19.56 5.96 13.54
N THR A 312 -18.34 6.48 13.37
CA THR A 312 -17.36 5.98 12.40
C THR A 312 -16.74 4.65 12.79
N GLY A 313 -16.55 3.80 11.79
CA GLY A 313 -15.78 2.59 11.92
C GLY A 313 -16.56 1.45 12.56
N GLY A 314 -15.87 0.73 13.44
CA GLY A 314 -16.34 -0.49 14.06
C GLY A 314 -15.76 -1.75 13.43
N TRP A 315 -16.24 -2.88 13.98
CA TRP A 315 -15.66 -4.20 13.77
C TRP A 315 -15.85 -4.72 12.34
N THR A 316 -14.84 -5.46 11.91
CA THR A 316 -14.79 -6.27 10.69
C THR A 316 -14.54 -7.73 11.07
N PRO A 317 -14.78 -8.71 10.17
CA PRO A 317 -14.59 -10.13 10.48
C PRO A 317 -13.21 -10.46 11.06
N SER A 318 -12.14 -9.87 10.53
CA SER A 318 -10.77 -10.10 11.03
C SER A 318 -10.54 -9.66 12.47
N ASP A 319 -11.39 -8.78 13.02
CA ASP A 319 -11.29 -8.36 14.42
C ASP A 319 -11.95 -9.33 15.40
N LEU A 320 -12.70 -10.31 14.90
CA LEU A 320 -13.50 -11.25 15.70
C LEU A 320 -13.05 -12.70 15.47
N PRO A 321 -11.76 -13.05 15.69
CA PRO A 321 -11.19 -14.32 15.23
C PRO A 321 -11.78 -15.56 15.91
N LEU A 322 -12.55 -15.40 16.99
CA LEU A 322 -13.18 -16.49 17.73
C LEU A 322 -14.58 -16.86 17.20
N VAL A 323 -15.12 -16.11 16.24
CA VAL A 323 -16.45 -16.35 15.66
C VAL A 323 -16.44 -16.17 14.15
N SER A 324 -17.24 -16.96 13.43
CA SER A 324 -17.40 -16.82 11.98
C SER A 324 -18.59 -15.91 11.68
N LEU A 325 -18.35 -14.61 11.55
CA LEU A 325 -19.35 -13.61 11.18
C LEU A 325 -18.93 -12.87 9.90
N ASP A 326 -19.85 -12.71 8.96
CA ASP A 326 -19.66 -11.77 7.84
C ASP A 326 -19.97 -10.32 8.26
N GLN A 327 -19.56 -9.36 7.43
CA GLN A 327 -19.76 -7.93 7.74
C GLN A 327 -21.25 -7.58 7.92
N ASN A 328 -22.16 -8.19 7.15
CA ASN A 328 -23.60 -7.92 7.27
C ASN A 328 -24.16 -8.41 8.61
N GLN A 329 -23.66 -9.54 9.11
CA GLN A 329 -24.02 -10.08 10.42
C GLN A 329 -23.50 -9.17 11.54
N ILE A 330 -22.25 -8.69 11.44
CA ILE A 330 -21.68 -7.72 12.39
C ILE A 330 -22.51 -6.44 12.42
N ASP A 331 -22.84 -5.88 11.25
CA ASP A 331 -23.61 -4.66 11.15
C ASP A 331 -25.04 -4.82 11.72
N ARG A 332 -25.68 -5.98 11.49
CA ARG A 332 -26.99 -6.31 12.10
C ARG A 332 -26.90 -6.39 13.62
N LEU A 333 -25.84 -6.96 14.17
CA LEU A 333 -25.63 -7.03 15.61
C LEU A 333 -25.41 -5.63 16.21
N LYS A 334 -24.57 -4.80 15.56
CA LYS A 334 -24.36 -3.39 15.92
C LYS A 334 -25.68 -2.62 15.92
N ASN A 335 -26.50 -2.76 14.88
CA ASN A 335 -27.78 -2.04 14.79
C ASN A 335 -28.81 -2.54 15.81
N LYS A 336 -28.84 -3.84 16.12
CA LYS A 336 -29.82 -4.44 17.06
C LYS A 336 -29.49 -4.14 18.52
N TRP A 337 -28.21 -4.04 18.88
CA TRP A 337 -27.78 -3.99 20.28
C TRP A 337 -26.85 -2.81 20.63
N GLY A 338 -26.26 -2.12 19.66
CA GLY A 338 -25.32 -1.02 19.88
C GLY A 338 -25.92 0.26 20.48
N GLY A 339 -27.25 0.39 20.47
CA GLY A 339 -27.97 1.48 21.13
C GLY A 339 -28.39 1.21 22.58
N ARG A 340 -28.13 0.01 23.12
CA ARG A 340 -28.41 -0.32 24.53
C ARG A 340 -27.12 -0.20 25.34
N LYS A 341 -26.80 1.03 25.75
CA LYS A 341 -25.96 1.27 26.93
C LYS A 341 -26.86 1.27 28.17
#